data_AF-A0A1Q5HLX7-F1
#
_entry.id   AF-A0A1Q5HLX7-F1
#
_cell.length_a   1.000
_cell.length_b   1.000
_cell.length_c   1.000
_cell.angle_alpha   90.00
_cell.angle_beta   90.00
_cell.angle_gamma   90.00
#
_symmetry.space_group_name_H-M   'P 1'
#
loop_
_entity.id
_entity.type
_entity.pdbx_description
1 polymer ?
#
loop_
_entity_poly.entity_id
_entity_poly.type
_entity_poly.pdbx_seq_one_letter_code
_entity_poly.pdbx_strand_id
1 'polypeptide(L)'
;MSEASTDRVADRPAEVTDPLLWDLAAAVADAHQPDAERVCASPSCAGAAWPCAAWNAAQTALTTARTPRPGTPSRPAAAPGPIASRPAGTVAPAARPHATGQPAAADATERLAATAA
;
A
#
# COMPACT_ATOMS: atom_id res chain seq x y z
N MET A 1 -21.20 19.17 0.28
CA MET A 1 -20.14 18.34 -0.35
C MET A 1 -20.81 17.21 -1.12
N SER A 2 -21.32 17.47 -2.33
CA SER A 2 -22.07 16.45 -3.08
C SER A 2 -21.86 16.51 -4.60
N GLU A 3 -21.58 17.69 -5.15
CA GLU A 3 -21.49 17.91 -6.60
C GLU A 3 -20.18 17.33 -7.19
N ALA A 4 -19.06 17.57 -6.52
CA ALA A 4 -17.75 17.03 -6.95
C ALA A 4 -17.67 15.50 -6.83
N SER A 5 -18.52 14.87 -6.02
CA SER A 5 -18.62 13.42 -5.94
C SER A 5 -19.41 12.87 -7.13
N THR A 6 -20.50 13.53 -7.53
CA THR A 6 -21.29 13.14 -8.71
C THR A 6 -20.58 13.40 -10.03
N ASP A 7 -19.79 14.48 -10.14
CA ASP A 7 -19.01 14.80 -11.34
C ASP A 7 -17.97 13.72 -11.67
N ARG A 8 -17.26 13.21 -10.65
CA ARG A 8 -16.32 12.09 -10.81
C ARG A 8 -16.99 10.77 -11.19
N VAL A 9 -18.26 10.59 -10.82
CA VAL A 9 -19.04 9.43 -11.24
C VAL A 9 -19.28 9.46 -12.76
N ALA A 10 -19.36 10.65 -13.37
CA ALA A 10 -19.61 10.80 -14.80
C ALA A 10 -18.36 10.52 -15.68
N ASP A 11 -17.15 10.75 -15.17
CA ASP A 11 -15.90 10.47 -15.90
C ASP A 11 -15.44 9.00 -15.82
N ARG A 12 -16.07 8.20 -14.95
CA ARG A 12 -15.70 6.80 -14.76
C ARG A 12 -16.08 5.93 -15.98
N PRO A 13 -15.12 5.16 -16.55
CA PRO A 13 -15.39 4.20 -17.61
C PRO A 13 -16.36 3.09 -17.19
N ALA A 14 -17.15 2.58 -18.13
CA ALA A 14 -18.17 1.56 -17.87
C ALA A 14 -17.59 0.20 -17.47
N GLU A 15 -16.37 -0.13 -17.90
CA GLU A 15 -15.67 -1.38 -17.60
C GLU A 15 -15.05 -1.43 -16.19
N VAL A 16 -15.18 -0.38 -15.39
CA VAL A 16 -14.68 -0.36 -14.02
C VAL A 16 -15.44 -1.36 -13.15
N THR A 17 -14.71 -2.30 -12.56
CA THR A 17 -15.24 -3.38 -11.72
C THR A 17 -15.23 -3.05 -10.23
N ASP A 18 -14.35 -2.14 -9.80
CA ASP A 18 -14.31 -1.59 -8.44
C ASP A 18 -14.48 -0.05 -8.50
N PRO A 19 -15.74 0.43 -8.42
CA PRO A 19 -16.03 1.85 -8.54
C PRO A 19 -15.38 2.68 -7.42
N LEU A 20 -15.35 2.18 -6.17
CA LEU A 20 -14.81 2.92 -5.03
C LEU A 20 -13.29 3.06 -5.14
N LEU A 21 -12.60 2.00 -5.55
CA LEU A 21 -11.16 2.05 -5.79
C LEU A 21 -10.81 3.01 -6.93
N TRP A 22 -11.63 3.02 -8.00
CA TRP A 22 -11.47 3.95 -9.11
C TRP A 22 -11.54 5.40 -8.67
N ASP A 23 -12.61 5.79 -7.96
CA ASP A 23 -12.82 7.19 -7.54
C ASP A 23 -11.71 7.68 -6.61
N LEU A 24 -11.28 6.81 -5.67
CA LEU A 24 -10.18 7.12 -4.77
C LEU A 24 -8.87 7.32 -5.53
N ALA A 25 -8.53 6.39 -6.43
CA ALA A 25 -7.30 6.47 -7.20
C ALA A 25 -7.27 7.69 -8.13
N ALA A 26 -8.40 8.02 -8.77
CA ALA A 26 -8.52 9.22 -9.60
C ALA A 26 -8.32 10.50 -8.77
N ALA A 27 -8.90 10.59 -7.58
CA ALA A 27 -8.70 11.73 -6.68
C ALA A 27 -7.24 11.87 -6.23
N VAL A 28 -6.54 10.75 -5.96
CA VAL A 28 -5.10 10.78 -5.64
C VAL A 28 -4.27 11.22 -6.83
N ALA A 29 -4.56 10.72 -8.04
CA ALA A 29 -3.83 11.11 -9.24
C ALA A 29 -3.97 12.62 -9.55
N ASP A 30 -5.19 13.16 -9.39
CA ASP A 30 -5.50 14.59 -9.54
C ASP A 30 -4.75 15.45 -8.51
N ALA A 31 -4.74 15.05 -7.24
CA ALA A 31 -3.99 15.75 -6.20
C ALA A 31 -2.47 15.71 -6.39
N HIS A 32 -1.96 14.75 -7.18
CA HIS A 32 -0.54 14.54 -7.45
C HIS A 32 -0.14 14.86 -8.90
N GLN A 33 -0.86 15.77 -9.55
CA GLN A 33 -0.46 16.32 -10.86
C GLN A 33 0.87 17.09 -10.76
N PRO A 34 1.62 17.19 -11.88
CA PRO A 34 2.83 18.01 -11.91
C PRO A 34 2.49 19.51 -11.91
N ASP A 35 3.38 20.32 -11.35
CA ASP A 35 3.43 21.76 -11.58
C ASP A 35 4.13 22.12 -12.90
N ALA A 36 4.37 23.41 -13.13
CA ALA A 36 5.02 23.92 -14.34
C ALA A 36 6.45 23.38 -14.51
N GLU A 37 7.12 23.04 -13.42
CA GLU A 37 8.50 22.55 -13.37
C GLU A 37 8.60 21.01 -13.47
N ARG A 38 7.46 20.31 -13.62
CA ARG A 38 7.35 18.84 -13.56
C ARG A 38 7.77 18.25 -12.22
N VAL A 39 7.49 18.98 -11.14
CA VAL A 39 7.56 18.52 -9.76
C VAL A 39 6.15 18.20 -9.29
N CYS A 40 5.99 17.24 -8.37
CA CYS A 40 4.68 16.93 -7.80
C CYS A 40 4.15 18.13 -6.99
N ALA A 41 2.97 18.63 -7.34
CA ALA A 41 2.37 19.79 -6.67
C ALA A 41 1.80 19.48 -5.27
N SER A 42 1.62 18.20 -4.92
CA SER A 42 1.08 17.78 -3.63
C SER A 42 2.03 18.17 -2.48
N PRO A 43 1.55 18.85 -1.42
CA PRO A 43 2.39 19.26 -0.29
C PRO A 43 3.01 18.07 0.46
N SER A 44 2.36 16.90 0.40
CA SER A 44 2.86 15.65 0.98
C SER A 44 4.07 15.08 0.24
N CYS A 45 4.43 15.62 -0.92
CA CYS A 45 5.53 15.19 -1.78
C CYS A 45 6.48 16.33 -2.12
N ALA A 46 6.54 17.39 -1.30
CA ALA A 46 7.28 18.62 -1.59
C ALA A 46 8.68 18.35 -2.17
N GLY A 47 8.92 18.86 -3.39
CA GLY A 47 10.20 18.75 -4.10
C GLY A 47 10.46 17.40 -4.79
N ALA A 48 9.54 16.43 -4.71
CA ALA A 48 9.69 15.15 -5.41
C ALA A 48 9.43 15.31 -6.92
N ALA A 49 10.31 14.74 -7.74
CA ALA A 49 10.12 14.68 -9.18
C ALA A 49 8.79 13.97 -9.55
N TRP A 50 8.12 14.48 -10.56
CA TRP A 50 6.95 13.82 -11.13
C TRP A 50 7.37 12.85 -12.26
N PRO A 51 6.79 11.63 -12.35
CA PRO A 51 5.74 11.09 -11.50
C PRO A 51 6.25 10.59 -10.15
N CYS A 52 5.63 11.06 -9.06
CA CYS A 52 5.98 10.63 -7.71
C CYS A 52 5.39 9.25 -7.37
N ALA A 53 5.87 8.64 -6.28
CA ALA A 53 5.44 7.31 -5.86
C ALA A 53 3.90 7.19 -5.67
N ALA A 54 3.26 8.22 -5.11
CA ALA A 54 1.82 8.22 -4.89
C ALA A 54 1.02 8.27 -6.20
N TRP A 55 1.49 9.07 -7.17
CA TRP A 55 0.88 9.10 -8.51
C TRP A 55 1.01 7.73 -9.20
N ASN A 56 2.19 7.10 -9.14
CA ASN A 56 2.39 5.76 -9.72
C ASN A 56 1.51 4.68 -9.04
N ALA A 57 1.34 4.76 -7.72
CA ALA A 57 0.43 3.88 -6.99
C ALA A 57 -1.03 4.09 -7.43
N ALA A 58 -1.45 5.35 -7.66
CA ALA A 58 -2.77 5.66 -8.18
C ALA A 58 -3.00 5.06 -9.58
N GLN A 59 -2.03 5.16 -10.49
CA GLN A 59 -2.13 4.53 -11.82
C GLN A 59 -2.30 3.00 -11.73
N THR A 60 -1.60 2.37 -10.79
CA THR A 60 -1.72 0.93 -10.53
C THR A 60 -3.11 0.58 -9.99
N ALA A 61 -3.66 1.41 -9.09
CA ALA A 61 -4.99 1.22 -8.53
C ALA A 61 -6.10 1.43 -9.59
N LEU A 62 -5.96 2.41 -10.49
CA LEU A 62 -6.87 2.61 -11.62
C LEU A 62 -6.91 1.37 -12.53
N THR A 63 -5.74 0.79 -12.82
CA THR A 63 -5.64 -0.45 -13.60
C THR A 63 -6.29 -1.63 -12.87
N THR A 64 -6.06 -1.72 -11.56
CA THR A 64 -6.63 -2.76 -10.70
C THR A 64 -8.16 -2.66 -10.63
N ALA A 65 -8.71 -1.45 -10.53
CA ALA A 65 -10.14 -1.20 -10.46
C ALA A 65 -10.90 -1.66 -11.72
N ARG A 66 -10.22 -1.76 -12.86
CA ARG A 66 -10.78 -2.30 -14.12
C ARG A 66 -10.64 -3.82 -14.25
N THR A 67 -9.86 -4.46 -13.39
CA THR A 67 -9.59 -5.90 -13.48
C THR A 67 -10.55 -6.64 -12.57
N PRO A 68 -11.43 -7.53 -13.10
CA PRO A 68 -12.30 -8.34 -12.26
C PRO A 68 -11.46 -9.12 -11.25
N ARG A 69 -11.67 -8.87 -9.96
CA ARG A 69 -11.04 -9.66 -8.92
C ARG A 69 -11.63 -11.08 -8.99
N PRO A 70 -10.82 -12.14 -9.09
CA PRO A 70 -11.31 -13.49 -8.84
C PRO A 70 -11.95 -13.45 -7.45
N GLY A 71 -13.26 -13.70 -7.37
CA GLY A 71 -13.98 -13.62 -6.13
C GLY A 71 -13.24 -14.45 -5.09
N THR A 72 -12.80 -13.83 -4.00
CA THR A 72 -12.44 -14.59 -2.80
C THR A 72 -13.65 -15.47 -2.52
N PRO A 73 -13.53 -16.80 -2.48
CA PRO A 73 -14.68 -17.64 -2.22
C PRO A 73 -15.29 -17.14 -0.92
N SER A 74 -16.50 -16.58 -1.03
CA SER A 74 -17.29 -16.22 0.14
C SER A 74 -17.41 -17.51 0.91
N ARG A 75 -16.72 -17.60 2.05
CA ARG A 75 -16.80 -18.77 2.93
C ARG A 75 -18.30 -18.99 3.15
N PRO A 76 -18.90 -20.10 2.70
CA PRO A 76 -20.30 -20.34 2.99
C PRO A 76 -20.43 -20.24 4.50
N ALA A 77 -21.37 -19.41 4.96
CA ALA A 77 -21.69 -19.31 6.38
C ALA A 77 -21.88 -20.74 6.87
N ALA A 78 -20.97 -21.19 7.74
CA ALA A 78 -21.04 -22.53 8.28
C ALA A 78 -22.42 -22.62 8.96
N ALA A 79 -23.29 -23.47 8.42
CA ALA A 79 -24.48 -23.87 9.14
C ALA A 79 -24.04 -24.35 10.53
N PRO A 80 -24.76 -24.04 11.63
CA PRO A 80 -24.42 -24.55 12.95
C PRO A 80 -24.60 -26.07 12.97
N GLY A 81 -23.54 -26.78 12.57
CA GLY A 81 -23.41 -28.22 12.76
C GLY A 81 -23.06 -28.51 14.22
N PRO A 82 -23.42 -29.70 14.76
CA PRO A 82 -23.14 -30.05 16.14
C PRO A 82 -21.63 -29.99 16.40
N ILE A 83 -21.27 -29.24 17.43
CA ILE A 83 -19.93 -29.18 18.02
C ILE A 83 -19.47 -30.59 18.40
N ALA A 84 -18.71 -31.23 17.51
CA ALA A 84 -17.90 -32.38 17.86
C ALA A 84 -16.71 -31.88 18.69
N SER A 85 -16.79 -32.07 20.00
CA SER A 85 -15.70 -31.79 20.94
C SER A 85 -14.43 -32.50 20.50
N ARG A 86 -13.45 -31.72 20.04
CA ARG A 86 -12.09 -32.22 19.79
C ARG A 86 -11.39 -32.36 21.16
N PRO A 87 -10.74 -33.50 21.47
CA PRO A 87 -9.98 -33.59 22.72
C PRO A 87 -8.85 -32.56 22.71
N ALA A 88 -8.70 -31.89 23.86
CA ALA A 88 -7.67 -30.91 24.11
C ALA A 88 -6.29 -31.59 24.07
N GLY A 89 -5.63 -31.53 22.92
CA GLY A 89 -4.20 -31.78 22.84
C GLY A 89 -3.48 -30.61 23.51
N THR A 90 -2.80 -30.89 24.63
CA THR A 90 -1.94 -29.94 25.34
C THR A 90 -0.89 -29.40 24.37
N VAL A 91 -1.05 -28.13 23.96
CA VAL A 91 -0.03 -27.44 23.18
C VAL A 91 1.05 -27.01 24.17
N ALA A 92 2.18 -27.72 24.17
CA ALA A 92 3.36 -27.29 24.89
C ALA A 92 3.84 -25.94 24.34
N PRO A 93 4.15 -24.93 25.18
CA PRO A 93 4.67 -23.67 24.68
C PRO A 93 6.09 -23.88 24.13
N ALA A 94 6.30 -23.57 22.85
CA ALA A 94 7.63 -23.43 22.29
C ALA A 94 8.31 -22.21 22.93
N ALA A 95 9.33 -22.47 23.76
CA ALA A 95 10.18 -21.45 24.34
C ALA A 95 10.85 -20.64 23.23
N ARG A 96 10.61 -19.33 23.18
CA ARG A 96 11.33 -18.40 22.32
C ARG A 96 12.63 -18.02 23.05
N PRO A 97 13.83 -18.29 22.50
CA PRO A 97 15.04 -17.73 23.06
C PRO A 97 15.03 -16.21 22.83
N HIS A 98 15.08 -15.47 23.93
CA HIS A 98 15.34 -14.04 23.94
C HIS A 98 16.81 -13.82 23.54
N ALA A 99 17.05 -13.34 22.33
CA ALA A 99 18.35 -12.80 21.95
C ALA A 99 18.51 -11.41 22.59
N THR A 100 18.93 -11.39 23.85
CA THR A 100 19.56 -10.21 24.47
C THR A 100 20.98 -10.10 23.95
N GLY A 101 21.24 -9.13 23.08
CA GLY A 101 22.56 -8.90 22.51
C GLY A 101 22.76 -7.47 22.05
N GLN A 102 22.94 -6.56 23.01
CA GLN A 102 23.72 -5.32 22.82
C GLN A 102 24.45 -5.05 24.15
N PRO A 103 25.59 -4.31 24.21
CA PRO A 103 26.30 -3.61 23.13
C PRO A 103 27.85 -3.77 23.19
N ALA A 104 28.58 -3.21 22.22
CA ALA A 104 29.75 -2.34 22.48
C ALA A 104 30.37 -1.81 21.17
N ALA A 105 30.76 -0.53 21.25
CA ALA A 105 31.49 0.23 20.25
C ALA A 105 32.92 -0.28 20.02
N ALA A 106 33.44 -0.06 18.80
CA ALA A 106 34.78 0.50 18.55
C ALA A 106 35.05 0.66 17.03
N ASP A 107 35.59 1.84 16.71
CA ASP A 107 36.56 2.13 15.64
C ASP A 107 36.28 1.81 14.16
N ALA A 108 35.97 2.87 13.41
CA ALA A 108 36.48 3.07 12.05
C ALA A 108 36.56 4.57 11.72
N THR A 109 37.36 5.30 12.49
CA THR A 109 38.04 6.49 11.94
C THR A 109 39.23 5.99 11.12
N GLU A 110 39.46 6.61 9.96
CA GLU A 110 40.73 6.59 9.22
C GLU A 110 41.12 5.31 8.46
N ARG A 111 41.05 5.35 7.13
CA ARG A 111 42.22 5.17 6.24
C ARG A 111 41.91 5.46 4.74
N LEU A 112 42.63 6.48 4.23
CA LEU A 112 43.08 6.71 2.85
C LEU A 112 42.03 7.03 1.77
N ALA A 113 41.72 8.31 1.61
CA ALA A 113 42.29 9.12 0.51
C ALA A 113 43.73 8.76 0.09
N ALA A 114 43.85 8.32 -1.17
CA ALA A 114 45.05 8.27 -2.00
C ALA A 114 44.51 8.49 -3.43
N THR A 115 44.96 9.40 -4.29
CA THR A 115 46.24 10.10 -4.45
C THR A 115 46.01 11.40 -5.21
N ALA A 116 46.77 12.44 -4.86
CA ALA A 116 46.89 13.68 -5.61
C ALA A 116 47.45 13.45 -7.03
N ALA A 117 46.98 14.28 -7.97
CA ALA A 117 47.68 14.71 -9.17
C ALA A 117 47.42 16.22 -9.33
#